data_AF-A0AA87B802-F1
#
_entry.id   AF-A0AA87B802-F1
#
_cell.length_a   1.000
_cell.length_b   1.000
_cell.length_c   1.000
_cell.angle_alpha   90.00
_cell.angle_beta   90.00
_cell.angle_gamma   90.00
#
_symmetry.space_group_name_H-M   'P 1'
#
loop_
_entity.id
_entity.type
_entity.pdbx_description
1 polymer ?
#
loop_
_entity_poly.entity_id
_entity_poly.type
_entity_poly.pdbx_seq_one_letter_code
_entity_poly.pdbx_strand_id
1 'polypeptide(L)'
;MAVRINCSIQNTLTLFNPPLFSLRYRASPLKLKPQFRFGQNFSREVLFCTCATTDITPSNAEPFVITTPLYYVNAPPHMGSAYTTIAADAIARFQRLLGKKVIFITGTDEHGEKIATAALAQGSTPPDHCNLISQSYKTLWKDLDISYDKFIRTTDSKHETIVKEFYSRVLASGDIYRADYDGLYCVNCEEYKDQKELLDNNCCPVHLKPCVSRNEDNYFFALSKYQKALEETLNKNPNFVQPSFRLNEVHLIYEIWISNELQMVQSWIKSGLRDFSISRASVDWGIPVPDDKSQTIYVWFDALLGYISALSDDQEQPDLLKTVSSGWPASLHLIGKDILRFHAVYWPAMLMSAGLTLPKMVFGHGFLTKYLCP
;
A
#
# COMPACT_ATOMS: atom_id res chain seq x y z
N MET A 1 -9.34 48.25 18.05
CA MET A 1 -10.78 48.00 18.25
C MET A 1 -10.96 46.50 18.46
N ALA A 2 -11.16 46.12 19.72
CA ALA A 2 -11.33 44.74 20.15
C ALA A 2 -12.83 44.41 20.16
N VAL A 3 -13.20 43.23 19.69
CA VAL A 3 -14.46 42.59 20.08
C VAL A 3 -14.13 41.16 20.49
N ARG A 4 -14.04 40.99 21.82
CA ARG A 4 -14.21 39.73 22.53
C ARG A 4 -15.70 39.40 22.54
N ILE A 5 -16.07 38.15 22.27
CA ILE A 5 -17.34 37.61 22.76
C ILE A 5 -17.03 36.33 23.54
N ASN A 6 -17.36 36.40 24.83
CA ASN A 6 -17.22 35.38 25.83
C ASN A 6 -18.12 34.18 25.53
N CYS A 7 -17.58 32.98 25.71
CA CYS A 7 -18.35 31.77 25.93
C CYS A 7 -18.64 31.67 27.44
N SER A 8 -19.91 31.47 27.83
CA SER A 8 -20.30 31.17 29.21
C SER A 8 -21.07 29.86 29.25
N ILE A 9 -20.71 29.08 30.25
CA ILE A 9 -21.12 27.72 30.56
C ILE A 9 -22.39 27.73 31.43
N GLN A 10 -23.19 26.67 31.28
CA GLN A 10 -24.09 26.01 32.25
C GLN A 10 -25.56 26.44 32.46
N ASN A 11 -26.35 25.35 32.51
CA ASN A 11 -27.61 25.09 33.21
C ASN A 11 -28.92 25.44 32.51
N THR A 12 -29.60 24.43 31.97
CA THR A 12 -30.71 23.78 32.72
C THR A 12 -31.19 22.48 32.04
N LEU A 13 -31.29 21.45 32.86
CA LEU A 13 -31.95 20.17 32.60
C LEU A 13 -33.47 20.30 32.77
N THR A 14 -34.18 19.38 32.12
CA THR A 14 -35.60 18.99 32.25
C THR A 14 -36.64 19.82 31.50
N LEU A 15 -37.35 19.19 30.55
CA LEU A 15 -38.76 18.80 30.68
C LEU A 15 -39.30 18.14 29.37
N PHE A 16 -39.75 16.89 29.49
CA PHE A 16 -40.81 16.16 28.76
C PHE A 16 -40.73 15.80 27.24
N ASN A 17 -40.63 14.48 26.99
CA ASN A 17 -41.23 13.72 25.86
C ASN A 17 -42.75 13.49 26.11
N PRO A 18 -43.59 13.05 25.14
CA PRO A 18 -43.65 13.24 23.68
C PRO A 18 -45.09 13.64 23.20
N PRO A 19 -45.45 13.52 21.90
CA PRO A 19 -46.32 12.39 21.58
C PRO A 19 -45.93 11.58 20.33
N LEU A 20 -46.24 10.29 20.43
CA LEU A 20 -46.20 9.27 19.39
C LEU A 20 -47.20 9.58 18.26
N PHE A 21 -46.74 9.64 17.02
CA PHE A 21 -47.59 9.44 15.85
C PHE A 21 -47.32 8.06 15.24
N SER A 22 -48.28 7.15 15.44
CA SER A 22 -48.31 5.83 14.84
C SER A 22 -48.84 5.91 13.41
N LEU A 23 -48.01 5.67 12.40
CA LEU A 23 -48.47 5.33 11.05
C LEU A 23 -48.68 3.82 10.96
N ARG A 24 -49.94 3.39 11.10
CA ARG A 24 -50.38 2.02 10.80
C ARG A 24 -50.43 1.83 9.29
N TYR A 25 -49.48 1.11 8.71
CA TYR A 25 -49.67 0.49 7.39
C TYR A 25 -50.48 -0.80 7.56
N ARG A 26 -51.69 -0.80 7.02
CA ARG A 26 -52.59 -1.96 6.95
C ARG A 26 -52.23 -2.77 5.69
N ALA A 27 -51.55 -3.89 5.86
CA ALA A 27 -51.42 -4.88 4.79
C ALA A 27 -52.77 -5.61 4.59
N SER A 28 -53.30 -5.57 3.37
CA SER A 28 -54.48 -6.37 2.96
C SER A 28 -54.04 -7.33 1.85
N PRO A 29 -54.37 -8.64 1.92
CA PRO A 29 -53.92 -9.60 0.93
C PRO A 29 -54.90 -9.66 -0.25
N LEU A 30 -54.44 -9.28 -1.45
CA LEU A 30 -55.17 -9.50 -2.70
C LEU A 30 -54.92 -10.94 -3.17
N LYS A 31 -55.91 -11.81 -2.97
CA LYS A 31 -56.02 -13.12 -3.63
C LYS A 31 -56.57 -12.92 -5.05
N LEU A 32 -55.79 -13.28 -6.06
CA LEU A 32 -56.27 -13.50 -7.43
C LEU A 32 -55.95 -14.95 -7.82
N LYS A 33 -56.99 -15.77 -7.92
CA LYS A 33 -56.96 -17.07 -8.61
C LYS A 33 -57.22 -16.84 -10.10
N PRO A 34 -56.56 -17.61 -10.96
CA PRO A 34 -57.27 -18.19 -12.09
C PRO A 34 -57.15 -19.71 -12.08
N GLN A 35 -58.30 -20.39 -12.07
CA GLN A 35 -58.42 -21.77 -12.58
C GLN A 35 -58.46 -21.68 -14.11
N PHE A 36 -57.75 -22.54 -14.84
CA PHE A 36 -58.36 -23.70 -15.53
C PHE A 36 -57.38 -24.49 -16.42
N ARG A 37 -57.58 -25.83 -16.33
CA ARG A 37 -57.44 -26.91 -17.33
C ARG A 37 -56.04 -27.37 -17.77
N PHE A 38 -55.76 -28.61 -17.35
CA PHE A 38 -54.86 -29.57 -17.97
C PHE A 38 -55.28 -29.85 -19.43
N GLY A 39 -54.30 -29.77 -20.33
CA GLY A 39 -54.33 -30.36 -21.67
C GLY A 39 -53.13 -31.29 -21.81
N GLN A 40 -53.38 -32.50 -22.30
CA GLN A 40 -52.39 -33.57 -22.48
C GLN A 40 -51.43 -33.31 -23.65
N ASN A 41 -50.21 -33.84 -23.49
CA ASN A 41 -49.23 -34.25 -24.51
C ASN A 41 -48.73 -33.19 -25.50
N PHE A 42 -47.43 -32.88 -25.43
CA PHE A 42 -46.48 -33.16 -26.53
C PHE A 42 -45.05 -33.10 -26.01
N SER A 43 -44.31 -34.14 -26.35
CA SER A 43 -42.92 -34.42 -26.00
C SER A 43 -41.96 -33.45 -26.69
N ARG A 44 -40.98 -32.91 -25.94
CA ARG A 44 -39.63 -32.65 -26.45
C ARG A 44 -38.69 -32.40 -25.27
N GLU A 45 -37.71 -33.30 -25.16
CA GLU A 45 -36.60 -33.25 -24.24
C GLU A 45 -35.83 -31.94 -24.38
N VAL A 46 -35.60 -31.25 -23.26
CA VAL A 46 -34.45 -30.37 -23.09
C VAL A 46 -33.80 -30.78 -21.79
N LEU A 47 -33.00 -31.85 -21.86
CA LEU A 47 -32.06 -32.20 -20.81
C LEU A 47 -30.93 -31.17 -20.87
N PHE A 48 -30.99 -30.15 -20.01
CA PHE A 48 -29.78 -29.38 -19.70
C PHE A 48 -28.87 -30.30 -18.88
N CYS A 49 -27.97 -30.97 -19.58
CA CYS A 49 -26.88 -31.74 -19.02
C CYS A 49 -25.94 -30.77 -18.29
N THR A 50 -26.13 -30.61 -16.98
CA THR A 50 -25.12 -30.02 -16.11
C THR A 50 -24.15 -31.13 -15.75
N CYS A 51 -23.21 -31.41 -16.67
CA CYS A 51 -22.00 -32.12 -16.32
C CYS A 51 -21.22 -31.22 -15.34
N ALA A 52 -21.50 -31.37 -14.06
CA ALA A 52 -20.56 -30.96 -13.02
C ALA A 52 -19.35 -31.89 -13.14
N THR A 53 -18.35 -31.47 -13.91
CA THR A 53 -16.99 -32.00 -13.76
C THR A 53 -16.48 -31.54 -12.40
N THR A 54 -16.80 -32.31 -11.37
CA THR A 54 -16.05 -32.33 -10.13
C THR A 54 -14.73 -33.06 -10.41
N ASP A 55 -13.78 -32.31 -10.97
CA ASP A 55 -12.36 -32.62 -10.91
C ASP A 55 -11.63 -31.27 -10.81
N ILE A 56 -11.86 -30.56 -9.71
CA ILE A 56 -10.92 -29.53 -9.25
C ILE A 56 -9.80 -30.29 -8.54
N THR A 57 -8.94 -30.95 -9.34
CA THR A 57 -7.55 -31.07 -8.89
C THR A 57 -7.07 -29.64 -8.68
N PRO A 58 -6.55 -29.25 -7.50
CA PRO A 58 -5.93 -27.94 -7.37
C PRO A 58 -4.86 -27.88 -8.44
N SER A 59 -5.08 -27.04 -9.45
CA SER A 59 -4.09 -26.82 -10.47
C SER A 59 -2.84 -26.37 -9.74
N ASN A 60 -1.68 -26.85 -10.18
CA ASN A 60 -0.37 -26.38 -9.76
C ASN A 60 -0.14 -24.91 -10.22
N ALA A 61 -1.20 -24.12 -10.37
CA ALA A 61 -1.20 -22.75 -10.83
C ALA A 61 -0.68 -21.85 -9.72
N GLU A 62 0.23 -20.96 -10.10
CA GLU A 62 0.76 -19.92 -9.22
C GLU A 62 -0.40 -19.16 -8.54
N PRO A 63 -0.33 -18.90 -7.23
CA PRO A 63 -1.35 -18.14 -6.52
C PRO A 63 -1.45 -16.73 -7.09
N PHE A 64 -2.68 -16.19 -7.13
CA PHE A 64 -2.90 -14.78 -7.40
C PHE A 64 -2.63 -13.99 -6.12
N VAL A 65 -1.45 -13.38 -6.04
CA VAL A 65 -1.04 -12.59 -4.88
C VAL A 65 -1.31 -11.11 -5.14
N ILE A 66 -2.11 -10.49 -4.27
CA ILE A 66 -2.47 -9.08 -4.32
C ILE A 66 -2.10 -8.40 -3.01
N THR A 67 -1.55 -7.18 -3.10
CA THR A 67 -1.16 -6.41 -1.91
C THR A 67 -1.76 -5.02 -1.92
N THR A 68 -2.03 -4.49 -0.72
CA THR A 68 -2.14 -3.04 -0.47
C THR A 68 -0.76 -2.48 -0.09
N PRO A 69 -0.59 -1.15 0.07
CA PRO A 69 0.54 -0.61 0.80
C PRO A 69 0.53 -1.15 2.24
N LEU A 70 1.70 -1.14 2.87
CA LEU A 70 1.79 -1.23 4.33
C LEU A 70 1.56 0.17 4.88
N TYR A 71 0.56 0.31 5.74
CA TYR A 71 0.14 1.62 6.20
C TYR A 71 1.01 2.13 7.35
N TYR A 72 1.52 3.36 7.22
CA TYR A 72 2.24 4.02 8.31
C TYR A 72 1.33 4.15 9.54
N VAL A 73 1.89 3.83 10.70
CA VAL A 73 1.17 3.84 11.98
C VAL A 73 1.34 5.13 12.78
N ASN A 74 1.75 6.23 12.15
CA ASN A 74 1.84 7.54 12.81
C ASN A 74 0.47 8.16 13.11
N ALA A 75 -0.61 7.63 12.52
CA ALA A 75 -1.99 8.06 12.74
C ALA A 75 -2.99 6.90 12.53
N PRO A 76 -4.21 6.99 13.10
CA PRO A 76 -5.28 6.02 12.85
C PRO A 76 -5.67 5.91 11.37
N PRO A 77 -6.28 4.79 10.94
CA PRO A 77 -6.72 4.60 9.56
C PRO A 77 -7.71 5.69 9.11
N HIS A 78 -7.66 6.03 7.82
CA HIS A 78 -8.51 7.06 7.22
C HIS A 78 -9.13 6.59 5.88
N MET A 79 -9.92 7.45 5.23
CA MET A 79 -10.61 7.07 3.97
C MET A 79 -9.65 6.63 2.87
N GLY A 80 -8.47 7.24 2.76
CA GLY A 80 -7.42 6.82 1.81
C GLY A 80 -6.99 5.35 1.99
N SER A 81 -6.62 4.93 3.21
CA SER A 81 -6.26 3.54 3.47
C SER A 81 -7.44 2.59 3.23
N ALA A 82 -8.65 3.00 3.65
CA ALA A 82 -9.86 2.22 3.44
C ALA A 82 -10.16 2.01 1.94
N TYR A 83 -10.04 3.05 1.13
CA TYR A 83 -10.28 3.00 -0.32
C TYR A 83 -9.40 1.97 -1.01
N THR A 84 -8.08 2.03 -0.79
CA THR A 84 -7.14 1.08 -1.39
C THR A 84 -7.45 -0.36 -0.97
N THR A 85 -7.75 -0.57 0.31
CA THR A 85 -8.00 -1.91 0.85
C THR A 85 -9.32 -2.49 0.36
N ILE A 86 -10.39 -1.69 0.28
CA ILE A 86 -11.67 -2.12 -0.30
C ILE A 86 -11.51 -2.50 -1.77
N ALA A 87 -10.75 -1.71 -2.54
CA ALA A 87 -10.48 -2.00 -3.94
C ALA A 87 -9.69 -3.31 -4.11
N ALA A 88 -8.66 -3.52 -3.28
CA ALA A 88 -7.89 -4.77 -3.27
C ALA A 88 -8.77 -5.97 -2.87
N ASP A 89 -9.63 -5.81 -1.86
CA ASP A 89 -10.54 -6.86 -1.40
C ASP A 89 -11.54 -7.27 -2.49
N ALA A 90 -12.14 -6.30 -3.20
CA ALA A 90 -13.03 -6.58 -4.31
C ALA A 90 -12.34 -7.41 -5.42
N ILE A 91 -11.08 -7.06 -5.76
CA ILE A 91 -10.28 -7.81 -6.73
C ILE A 91 -9.97 -9.21 -6.18
N ALA A 92 -9.53 -9.33 -4.94
CA ALA A 92 -9.21 -10.61 -4.30
C ALA A 92 -10.42 -11.55 -4.32
N ARG A 93 -11.59 -11.08 -3.88
CA ARG A 93 -12.85 -11.83 -3.91
C ARG A 93 -13.24 -12.23 -5.33
N PHE A 94 -13.11 -11.34 -6.30
CA PHE A 94 -13.39 -11.66 -7.70
C PHE A 94 -12.48 -12.77 -8.23
N GLN A 95 -11.18 -12.74 -7.91
CA GLN A 95 -10.25 -13.81 -8.32
C GLN A 95 -10.55 -15.14 -7.62
N ARG A 96 -10.99 -15.12 -6.35
CA ARG A 96 -11.49 -16.31 -5.65
C ARG A 96 -12.75 -16.88 -6.32
N LEU A 97 -13.68 -16.03 -6.74
CA LEU A 97 -14.89 -16.42 -7.48
C LEU A 97 -14.56 -17.07 -8.84
N LEU A 98 -13.45 -16.67 -9.47
CA LEU A 98 -12.91 -17.31 -10.68
C LEU A 98 -12.16 -18.63 -10.40
N GLY A 99 -12.17 -19.12 -9.15
CA GLY A 99 -11.55 -20.38 -8.76
C GLY A 99 -10.03 -20.30 -8.57
N LYS A 100 -9.43 -19.11 -8.50
CA LYS A 100 -7.98 -18.99 -8.24
C LYS A 100 -7.67 -19.14 -6.75
N LYS A 101 -6.52 -19.75 -6.45
CA LYS A 101 -5.88 -19.61 -5.14
C LYS A 101 -5.42 -18.16 -5.00
N VAL A 102 -5.92 -17.44 -4.00
CA VAL A 102 -5.59 -16.02 -3.76
C VAL A 102 -4.82 -15.89 -2.45
N ILE A 103 -3.81 -15.01 -2.44
CA ILE A 103 -3.16 -14.54 -1.21
C ILE A 103 -3.28 -13.02 -1.21
N PHE A 104 -4.17 -12.50 -0.37
CA PHE A 104 -4.37 -11.06 -0.18
C PHE A 104 -3.58 -10.59 1.05
N ILE A 105 -2.58 -9.74 0.81
CA ILE A 105 -1.68 -9.20 1.83
C ILE A 105 -2.04 -7.72 2.11
N THR A 106 -2.19 -7.39 3.38
CA THR A 106 -2.22 -6.02 3.88
C THR A 106 -1.34 -5.92 5.13
N GLY A 107 -1.18 -4.74 5.72
CA GLY A 107 -0.36 -4.61 6.92
C GLY A 107 0.01 -3.19 7.27
N THR A 108 0.99 -3.07 8.15
CA THR A 108 1.44 -1.81 8.73
C THR A 108 2.96 -1.65 8.64
N ASP A 109 3.37 -0.45 8.25
CA ASP A 109 4.74 0.01 8.28
C ASP A 109 4.97 0.75 9.60
N GLU A 110 5.83 0.18 10.42
CA GLU A 110 5.94 0.46 11.84
C GLU A 110 7.28 1.06 12.26
N HIS A 111 8.20 1.35 11.33
CA HIS A 111 9.52 1.94 11.63
C HIS A 111 9.68 3.38 11.10
N GLY A 112 10.65 4.11 11.63
CA GLY A 112 11.02 5.46 11.16
C GLY A 112 10.79 6.59 12.18
N GLU A 113 11.37 7.75 11.86
CA GLU A 113 11.41 8.93 12.72
C GLU A 113 10.01 9.47 13.05
N LYS A 114 9.10 9.44 12.09
CA LYS A 114 7.71 9.87 12.28
C LYS A 114 6.96 9.08 13.33
N ILE A 115 7.18 7.77 13.37
CA ILE A 115 6.45 6.89 14.28
C ILE A 115 7.00 7.09 15.70
N ALA A 116 8.31 7.20 15.85
CA ALA A 116 8.92 7.58 17.12
C ALA A 116 8.40 8.94 17.61
N THR A 117 8.32 9.93 16.73
CA THR A 117 7.79 11.27 17.05
C THR A 117 6.31 11.23 17.44
N ALA A 118 5.48 10.47 16.71
CA ALA A 118 4.06 10.32 17.01
C ALA A 118 3.84 9.61 18.36
N ALA A 119 4.63 8.58 18.66
CA ALA A 119 4.58 7.87 19.93
C ALA A 119 4.92 8.81 21.10
N LEU A 120 6.00 9.59 20.98
CA LEU A 120 6.42 10.60 21.96
C LEU A 120 5.35 11.68 22.17
N ALA A 121 4.74 12.18 21.09
CA ALA A 121 3.68 13.19 21.16
C ALA A 121 2.42 12.68 21.89
N GLN A 122 2.21 11.36 21.93
CA GLN A 122 1.13 10.70 22.67
C GLN A 122 1.56 10.20 24.06
N GLY A 123 2.81 10.46 24.49
CA GLY A 123 3.33 9.98 25.77
C GLY A 123 3.47 8.45 25.84
N SER A 124 3.70 7.79 24.71
CA SER A 124 3.80 6.33 24.57
C SER A 124 5.16 5.90 24.02
N THR A 125 5.53 4.63 24.21
CA THR A 125 6.71 4.06 23.54
C THR A 125 6.37 3.70 22.09
N PRO A 126 7.34 3.69 21.15
CA PRO A 126 7.07 3.29 19.77
C PRO A 126 6.41 1.90 19.65
N PRO A 127 6.84 0.83 20.35
CA PRO A 127 6.14 -0.45 20.32
C PRO A 127 4.67 -0.37 20.73
N ASP A 128 4.36 0.36 21.82
CA ASP A 128 2.99 0.49 22.32
C ASP A 128 2.11 1.28 21.34
N HIS A 129 2.65 2.34 20.76
CA HIS A 129 1.97 3.14 19.74
C HIS A 129 1.66 2.30 18.49
N CYS A 130 2.66 1.57 17.98
CA CYS A 130 2.47 0.67 16.84
C CYS A 130 1.40 -0.39 17.12
N ASN A 131 1.44 -1.03 18.30
CA ASN A 131 0.44 -2.02 18.70
C ASN A 131 -0.99 -1.43 18.68
N LEU A 132 -1.17 -0.23 19.23
CA LEU A 132 -2.47 0.46 19.30
C LEU A 132 -3.02 0.78 17.90
N ILE A 133 -2.20 1.38 17.05
CA ILE A 133 -2.64 1.85 15.73
C ILE A 133 -2.83 0.66 14.78
N SER A 134 -1.97 -0.35 14.80
CA SER A 134 -2.13 -1.58 14.00
C SER A 134 -3.39 -2.35 14.42
N GLN A 135 -3.73 -2.36 15.70
CA GLN A 135 -5.01 -2.93 16.15
C GLN A 135 -6.22 -2.12 15.64
N SER A 136 -6.08 -0.80 15.49
CA SER A 136 -7.13 0.04 14.90
C SER A 136 -7.36 -0.29 13.42
N TYR A 137 -6.29 -0.54 12.64
CA TYR A 137 -6.39 -1.05 11.27
C TYR A 137 -7.11 -2.41 11.22
N LYS A 138 -6.69 -3.39 12.03
CA LYS A 138 -7.34 -4.71 12.09
C LYS A 138 -8.83 -4.63 12.45
N THR A 139 -9.18 -3.74 13.38
CA THR A 139 -10.58 -3.51 13.77
C THR A 139 -11.39 -2.95 12.61
N LEU A 140 -10.86 -1.92 11.92
CA LEU A 140 -11.53 -1.35 10.74
C LEU A 140 -11.67 -2.37 9.60
N TRP A 141 -10.65 -3.19 9.36
CA TRP A 141 -10.71 -4.26 8.35
C TRP A 141 -11.78 -5.30 8.66
N LYS A 142 -11.97 -5.63 9.93
CA LYS A 142 -13.08 -6.48 10.36
C LYS A 142 -14.43 -5.81 10.13
N ASP A 143 -14.57 -4.53 10.49
CA ASP A 143 -15.83 -3.78 10.36
C ASP A 143 -16.24 -3.57 8.89
N LEU A 144 -15.26 -3.45 7.99
CA LEU A 144 -15.46 -3.32 6.54
C LEU A 144 -15.58 -4.68 5.82
N ASP A 145 -15.55 -5.80 6.54
CA ASP A 145 -15.53 -7.16 5.98
C ASP A 145 -14.39 -7.37 4.95
N ILE A 146 -13.19 -6.92 5.26
CA ILE A 146 -12.01 -7.14 4.40
C ILE A 146 -11.50 -8.56 4.58
N SER A 147 -11.41 -9.30 3.48
CA SER A 147 -11.02 -10.71 3.41
C SER A 147 -9.53 -10.90 3.11
N TYR A 148 -8.65 -10.25 3.86
CA TYR A 148 -7.20 -10.45 3.73
C TYR A 148 -6.79 -11.83 4.28
N ASP A 149 -5.77 -12.44 3.68
CA ASP A 149 -5.21 -13.73 4.11
C ASP A 149 -4.02 -13.53 5.06
N LYS A 150 -3.28 -12.42 4.88
CA LYS A 150 -2.09 -12.10 5.67
C LYS A 150 -2.10 -10.63 6.08
N PHE A 151 -1.82 -10.38 7.37
CA PHE A 151 -1.57 -9.05 7.92
C PHE A 151 -0.14 -9.01 8.46
N ILE A 152 0.75 -8.30 7.77
CA ILE A 152 2.16 -8.17 8.17
C ILE A 152 2.39 -6.89 8.98
N ARG A 153 3.24 -6.96 9.99
CA ARG A 153 3.78 -5.79 10.68
C ARG A 153 5.28 -5.76 10.48
N THR A 154 5.87 -4.60 10.19
CA THR A 154 7.33 -4.53 10.03
C THR A 154 8.09 -4.77 11.35
N THR A 155 7.42 -4.70 12.50
CA THR A 155 7.99 -5.10 13.81
C THR A 155 7.98 -6.61 14.06
N ASP A 156 7.38 -7.43 13.17
CA ASP A 156 7.38 -8.89 13.34
C ASP A 156 8.82 -9.44 13.19
N SER A 157 9.25 -10.32 14.09
CA SER A 157 10.62 -10.88 14.07
C SER A 157 10.98 -11.62 12.78
N LYS A 158 9.98 -12.23 12.14
CA LYS A 158 10.14 -12.85 10.82
C LYS A 158 10.51 -11.84 9.75
N HIS A 159 9.93 -10.64 9.81
CA HIS A 159 10.23 -9.58 8.87
C HIS A 159 11.67 -9.10 9.03
N GLU A 160 12.10 -8.85 10.27
CA GLU A 160 13.47 -8.45 10.56
C GLU A 160 14.51 -9.45 10.02
N THR A 161 14.23 -10.75 10.18
CA THR A 161 15.10 -11.82 9.69
C THR A 161 15.20 -11.80 8.15
N ILE A 162 14.07 -11.68 7.47
CA ILE A 162 14.00 -11.60 6.00
C ILE A 162 14.70 -10.34 5.48
N VAL A 163 14.53 -9.20 6.15
CA VAL A 163 15.18 -7.93 5.77
C VAL A 163 16.70 -8.05 5.87
N LYS A 164 17.21 -8.64 6.95
CA LYS A 164 18.66 -8.86 7.15
C LYS A 164 19.25 -9.82 6.12
N GLU A 165 18.54 -10.90 5.78
CA GLU A 165 18.98 -11.83 4.73
C GLU A 165 19.00 -11.14 3.36
N PHE A 166 17.93 -10.40 3.03
CA PHE A 166 17.85 -9.64 1.79
C PHE A 166 18.97 -8.60 1.69
N TYR A 167 19.20 -7.81 2.74
CA TYR A 167 20.29 -6.85 2.82
C TYR A 167 21.64 -7.51 2.55
N SER A 168 21.91 -8.66 3.17
CA SER A 168 23.17 -9.39 2.99
C SER A 168 23.37 -9.84 1.53
N ARG A 169 22.29 -10.20 0.82
CA ARG A 169 22.36 -10.55 -0.61
C ARG A 169 22.68 -9.34 -1.49
N VAL A 170 22.03 -8.21 -1.25
CA VAL A 170 22.27 -6.95 -1.97
C VAL A 170 23.67 -6.40 -1.67
N LEU A 171 24.17 -6.60 -0.45
CA LEU A 171 25.57 -6.30 -0.11
C LEU A 171 26.53 -7.20 -0.90
N ALA A 172 26.26 -8.51 -0.94
CA ALA A 172 27.08 -9.49 -1.66
C ALA A 172 27.09 -9.28 -3.19
N SER A 173 26.05 -8.66 -3.77
CA SER A 173 26.03 -8.27 -5.18
C SER A 173 26.89 -7.03 -5.49
N GLY A 174 27.40 -6.34 -4.45
CA GLY A 174 28.21 -5.13 -4.58
C GLY A 174 27.39 -3.87 -4.88
N ASP A 175 26.11 -3.85 -4.50
CA ASP A 175 25.21 -2.71 -4.71
C ASP A 175 24.96 -1.87 -3.45
N ILE A 176 25.55 -2.27 -2.32
CA ILE A 176 25.56 -1.47 -1.11
C ILE A 176 26.97 -0.93 -0.87
N TYR A 177 27.09 0.38 -0.68
CA TYR A 177 28.34 1.06 -0.35
C TYR A 177 28.10 2.19 0.66
N ARG A 178 29.13 2.61 1.38
CA ARG A 178 29.06 3.71 2.36
C ARG A 178 29.51 5.02 1.72
N ALA A 179 28.80 6.10 1.97
CA ALA A 179 29.15 7.44 1.49
C ALA A 179 28.60 8.54 2.40
N ASP A 180 29.33 9.64 2.49
CA ASP A 180 28.84 10.89 3.06
C ASP A 180 27.89 11.57 2.08
N TYR A 181 26.71 11.97 2.56
CA TYR A 181 25.73 12.65 1.72
C TYR A 181 25.18 13.89 2.39
N ASP A 182 25.27 15.01 1.67
CA ASP A 182 24.68 16.29 2.02
C ASP A 182 23.50 16.56 1.08
N GLY A 183 22.30 16.73 1.64
CA GLY A 183 21.12 17.00 0.83
C GLY A 183 19.89 17.41 1.63
N LEU A 184 18.87 17.87 0.90
CA LEU A 184 17.59 18.27 1.45
C LEU A 184 16.68 17.06 1.65
N TYR A 185 16.21 16.86 2.88
CA TYR A 185 15.40 15.73 3.28
C TYR A 185 13.97 16.14 3.60
N CYS A 186 12.99 15.48 2.99
CA CYS A 186 11.59 15.66 3.33
C CYS A 186 11.17 14.61 4.35
N VAL A 187 11.09 15.00 5.63
CA VAL A 187 10.61 14.14 6.73
C VAL A 187 9.26 13.49 6.37
N ASN A 188 8.35 14.24 5.75
CA ASN A 188 7.02 13.71 5.37
C ASN A 188 7.04 12.73 4.18
N CYS A 189 8.02 12.77 3.29
CA CYS A 189 8.22 11.70 2.30
C CYS A 189 9.10 10.57 2.82
N GLU A 190 9.80 10.80 3.95
CA GLU A 190 10.96 10.02 4.39
C GLU A 190 12.08 9.97 3.32
N GLU A 191 12.11 10.89 2.35
CA GLU A 191 12.95 10.80 1.15
C GLU A 191 13.82 12.06 0.98
N TYR A 192 15.06 11.88 0.50
CA TYR A 192 15.87 13.00 -0.01
C TYR A 192 15.28 13.55 -1.30
N LYS A 193 15.32 14.87 -1.45
CA LYS A 193 14.78 15.59 -2.59
C LYS A 193 15.88 16.34 -3.31
N ASP A 194 15.84 16.27 -4.63
CA ASP A 194 16.69 17.11 -5.46
C ASP A 194 16.24 18.56 -5.41
N GLN A 195 17.19 19.49 -5.39
CA GLN A 195 16.92 20.93 -5.41
C GLN A 195 15.99 21.34 -6.58
N LYS A 196 16.08 20.64 -7.72
CA LYS A 196 15.25 20.88 -8.92
C LYS A 196 13.82 20.35 -8.80
N GLU A 197 13.57 19.41 -7.88
CA GLU A 197 12.23 18.85 -7.60
C GLU A 197 11.47 19.67 -6.55
N LEU A 198 12.14 20.62 -5.89
CA LEU A 198 11.57 21.43 -4.83
C LEU A 198 10.92 22.70 -5.38
N LEU A 199 9.86 23.13 -4.69
CA LEU A 199 9.27 24.45 -4.86
C LEU A 199 10.14 25.51 -4.19
N ASP A 200 9.77 26.78 -4.37
CA ASP A 200 10.40 27.91 -3.70
C ASP A 200 10.56 27.66 -2.19
N ASN A 201 11.63 28.21 -1.61
CA ASN A 201 12.02 28.01 -0.21
C ASN A 201 12.25 26.53 0.17
N ASN A 202 12.73 25.71 -0.77
CA ASN A 202 13.06 24.29 -0.55
C ASN A 202 11.85 23.45 -0.12
N CYS A 203 10.63 23.79 -0.56
CA CYS A 203 9.42 23.09 -0.15
C CYS A 203 9.17 21.83 -0.97
N CYS A 204 8.81 20.73 -0.30
CA CYS A 204 8.40 19.48 -0.94
C CYS A 204 7.10 19.71 -1.75
N PRO A 205 7.03 19.31 -3.03
CA PRO A 205 5.83 19.55 -3.86
C PRO A 205 4.61 18.73 -3.42
N VAL A 206 4.82 17.64 -2.68
CA VAL A 206 3.73 16.78 -2.18
C VAL A 206 3.15 17.31 -0.87
N HIS A 207 4.02 17.71 0.06
CA HIS A 207 3.62 18.07 1.42
C HIS A 207 3.56 19.58 1.68
N LEU A 208 4.08 20.39 0.75
CA LEU A 208 4.14 21.84 0.84
C LEU A 208 4.81 22.35 2.13
N LYS A 209 5.79 21.58 2.62
CA LYS A 209 6.62 21.92 3.79
C LYS A 209 8.09 22.00 3.41
N PRO A 210 8.89 22.87 4.05
CA PRO A 210 10.32 22.96 3.82
C PRO A 210 11.04 21.63 4.11
N CYS A 211 11.98 21.28 3.24
CA CYS A 211 12.90 20.17 3.47
C CYS A 211 14.05 20.62 4.39
N VAL A 212 14.62 19.68 5.14
CA VAL A 212 15.68 19.94 6.12
C VAL A 212 17.02 19.50 5.54
N SER A 213 18.06 20.33 5.64
CA SER A 213 19.42 19.93 5.23
C SER A 213 19.95 18.87 6.19
N ARG A 214 20.44 17.75 5.66
CA ARG A 214 21.08 16.68 6.43
C ARG A 214 22.41 16.33 5.79
N ASN A 215 23.45 16.21 6.62
CA ASN A 215 24.76 15.68 6.26
C ASN A 215 24.96 14.42 7.10
N GLU A 216 24.93 13.25 6.45
CA GLU A 216 24.98 11.97 7.14
C GLU A 216 25.86 10.99 6.36
N ASP A 217 26.68 10.24 7.11
CA ASP A 217 27.43 9.08 6.62
C ASP A 217 26.49 7.87 6.63
N ASN A 218 26.00 7.48 5.45
CA ASN A 218 24.99 6.44 5.32
C ASN A 218 25.44 5.36 4.33
N TYR A 219 24.78 4.21 4.39
CA TYR A 219 24.81 3.19 3.35
C TYR A 219 23.89 3.62 2.21
N PHE A 220 24.35 3.38 0.98
CA PHE A 220 23.68 3.73 -0.27
C PHE A 220 23.44 2.47 -1.09
N PHE A 221 22.30 2.44 -1.77
CA PHE A 221 22.03 1.48 -2.82
C PHE A 221 22.36 2.07 -4.19
N ALA A 222 23.10 1.30 -5.00
CA ALA A 222 23.58 1.69 -6.33
C ALA A 222 22.47 1.66 -7.42
N LEU A 223 21.38 2.40 -7.21
CA LEU A 223 20.21 2.45 -8.11
C LEU A 223 20.58 2.85 -9.54
N SER A 224 21.59 3.71 -9.71
CA SER A 224 22.06 4.16 -11.02
C SER A 224 22.45 3.00 -11.96
N LYS A 225 22.97 1.89 -11.42
CA LYS A 225 23.34 0.68 -12.20
C LYS A 225 22.12 0.02 -12.87
N TYR A 226 20.93 0.20 -12.31
CA TYR A 226 19.71 -0.51 -12.71
C TYR A 226 18.90 0.24 -13.77
N GLN A 227 19.31 1.44 -14.20
CA GLN A 227 18.57 2.26 -15.14
C GLN A 227 18.19 1.48 -16.41
N LYS A 228 19.18 0.89 -17.10
CA LYS A 228 18.94 0.13 -18.35
C LYS A 228 18.04 -1.08 -18.13
N ALA A 229 18.22 -1.81 -17.02
CA ALA A 229 17.41 -2.99 -16.71
C ALA A 229 15.94 -2.64 -16.43
N LEU A 230 15.69 -1.49 -15.79
CA LEU A 230 14.34 -0.97 -15.57
C LEU A 230 13.71 -0.49 -16.88
N GLU A 231 14.44 0.21 -17.75
CA GLU A 231 13.96 0.57 -19.09
C GLU A 231 13.55 -0.68 -19.90
N GLU A 232 14.40 -1.72 -19.88
CA GLU A 232 14.08 -2.99 -20.52
C GLU A 232 12.85 -3.67 -19.94
N THR A 233 12.66 -3.59 -18.61
CA THR A 233 11.48 -4.15 -17.93
C THR A 233 10.21 -3.46 -18.42
N LEU A 234 10.20 -2.13 -18.50
CA LEU A 234 9.04 -1.37 -18.99
C LEU A 234 8.77 -1.62 -20.47
N ASN A 235 9.82 -1.82 -21.28
CA ASN A 235 9.68 -2.13 -22.71
C ASN A 235 9.14 -3.56 -22.93
N LYS A 236 9.60 -4.54 -22.14
CA LYS A 236 9.17 -5.95 -22.24
C LYS A 236 7.78 -6.17 -21.65
N ASN A 237 7.44 -5.45 -20.58
CA ASN A 237 6.13 -5.51 -19.93
C ASN A 237 5.51 -4.09 -19.84
N PRO A 238 4.80 -3.64 -20.89
CA PRO A 238 4.12 -2.34 -20.88
C PRO A 238 3.00 -2.27 -19.83
N ASN A 239 2.57 -3.41 -19.29
CA ASN A 239 1.56 -3.50 -18.24
C ASN A 239 2.14 -3.48 -16.82
N PHE A 240 3.47 -3.35 -16.68
CA PHE A 240 4.12 -3.35 -15.38
C PHE A 240 3.63 -2.19 -14.49
N VAL A 241 3.38 -1.01 -15.07
CA VAL A 241 2.80 0.15 -14.36
C VAL A 241 1.46 0.52 -14.97
N GLN A 242 0.43 0.65 -14.13
CA GLN A 242 -0.92 1.02 -14.52
C GLN A 242 -1.46 2.14 -13.62
N PRO A 243 -2.43 2.95 -14.10
CA PRO A 243 -3.01 2.94 -15.45
C PRO A 243 -2.06 3.47 -16.55
N SER A 244 -2.15 2.93 -17.77
CA SER A 244 -1.28 3.30 -18.90
C SER A 244 -1.71 4.57 -19.67
N PHE A 245 -2.91 5.11 -19.43
CA PHE A 245 -3.54 6.05 -20.37
C PHE A 245 -3.19 7.54 -20.18
N ARG A 246 -3.05 8.27 -21.30
CA ARG A 246 -3.21 9.73 -21.40
C ARG A 246 -4.60 10.04 -21.94
N LEU A 247 -5.45 10.71 -21.18
CA LEU A 247 -6.40 11.63 -21.81
C LEU A 247 -5.60 12.86 -22.24
N ASN A 248 -5.31 12.95 -23.53
CA ASN A 248 -5.08 14.23 -24.18
C ASN A 248 -6.38 15.05 -24.04
N GLU A 249 -6.47 15.92 -23.05
CA GLU A 249 -7.24 17.15 -23.19
C GLU A 249 -6.63 18.23 -22.30
N VAL A 250 -6.32 19.36 -22.94
CA VAL A 250 -5.72 20.59 -22.39
C VAL A 250 -4.20 20.57 -22.20
N HIS A 251 -3.49 20.65 -23.33
CA HIS A 251 -2.16 21.26 -23.44
C HIS A 251 -2.24 22.80 -23.60
N LEU A 252 -3.21 23.49 -23.00
CA LEU A 252 -3.23 24.96 -23.07
C LEU A 252 -3.79 25.55 -21.77
N ILE A 253 -2.92 26.28 -21.07
CA ILE A 253 -3.19 27.24 -19.98
C ILE A 253 -3.12 26.61 -18.57
N TYR A 254 -2.07 27.03 -17.85
CA TYR A 254 -1.57 26.65 -16.52
C TYR A 254 -0.76 25.34 -16.41
N GLU A 255 0.46 25.51 -15.91
CA GLU A 255 1.42 24.45 -15.57
C GLU A 255 0.87 23.51 -14.48
N ILE A 256 0.08 22.53 -14.90
CA ILE A 256 -0.24 21.35 -14.10
C ILE A 256 -0.07 20.15 -15.03
N TRP A 257 1.13 19.59 -15.06
CA TRP A 257 1.45 18.35 -15.75
C TRP A 257 0.58 17.21 -15.19
N ILE A 258 -0.50 16.86 -15.88
CA ILE A 258 -1.17 15.56 -15.68
C ILE A 258 -0.34 14.52 -16.45
N SER A 259 0.78 14.13 -15.86
CA SER A 259 1.51 12.92 -16.26
C SER A 259 0.70 11.68 -15.85
N ASN A 260 0.68 10.63 -16.68
CA ASN A 260 0.22 9.33 -16.21
C ASN A 260 1.35 8.53 -15.57
N GLU A 261 0.99 7.53 -14.77
CA GLU A 261 1.93 6.79 -13.93
C GLU A 261 3.08 6.16 -14.72
N LEU A 262 2.80 5.54 -15.88
CA LEU A 262 3.83 4.96 -16.73
C LEU A 262 4.79 6.02 -17.30
N GLN A 263 4.28 7.17 -17.77
CA GLN A 263 5.13 8.26 -18.27
C GLN A 263 5.95 8.91 -17.16
N MET A 264 5.40 9.02 -15.94
CA MET A 264 6.17 9.52 -14.79
C MET A 264 7.36 8.61 -14.51
N VAL A 265 7.13 7.30 -14.45
CA VAL A 265 8.19 6.31 -14.22
C VAL A 265 9.22 6.35 -15.34
N GLN A 266 8.79 6.37 -16.60
CA GLN A 266 9.70 6.51 -17.74
C GLN A 266 10.50 7.82 -17.69
N SER A 267 9.88 8.93 -17.30
CA SER A 267 10.54 10.22 -17.16
C SER A 267 11.62 10.19 -16.08
N TRP A 268 11.34 9.60 -14.91
CA TRP A 268 12.33 9.45 -13.85
C TRP A 268 13.53 8.62 -14.30
N ILE A 269 13.28 7.49 -14.95
CA ILE A 269 14.35 6.60 -15.43
C ILE A 269 15.20 7.29 -16.50
N LYS A 270 14.56 7.95 -17.49
CA LYS A 270 15.26 8.68 -18.56
C LYS A 270 16.02 9.91 -18.06
N SER A 271 15.59 10.51 -16.95
CA SER A 271 16.26 11.67 -16.35
C SER A 271 17.59 11.33 -15.66
N GLY A 272 17.91 10.03 -15.53
CA GLY A 272 19.09 9.54 -14.84
C GLY A 272 18.75 9.11 -13.42
N LEU A 273 18.88 7.81 -13.14
CA LEU A 273 18.68 7.30 -11.77
C LEU A 273 19.90 7.61 -10.90
N ARG A 274 19.64 8.10 -9.69
CA ARG A 274 20.67 8.32 -8.68
C ARG A 274 20.56 7.32 -7.56
N ASP A 275 21.70 7.00 -7.00
CA ASP A 275 21.82 6.16 -5.83
C ASP A 275 21.10 6.82 -4.65
N PHE A 276 20.52 6.01 -3.77
CA PHE A 276 19.75 6.50 -2.63
C PHE A 276 20.22 5.87 -1.33
N SER A 277 20.11 6.63 -0.25
CA SER A 277 20.50 6.18 1.07
C SER A 277 19.52 5.13 1.61
N ILE A 278 20.05 3.97 2.03
CA ILE A 278 19.31 2.83 2.59
C ILE A 278 19.52 2.64 4.09
N SER A 279 20.18 3.57 4.77
CA SER A 279 20.32 3.57 6.23
C SER A 279 20.18 4.99 6.79
N ARG A 280 19.99 5.09 8.10
CA ARG A 280 19.95 6.35 8.84
C ARG A 280 20.71 6.19 10.16
N ALA A 281 21.64 7.11 10.42
CA ALA A 281 22.32 7.18 11.72
C ALA A 281 21.46 7.89 12.79
N SER A 282 20.54 8.76 12.37
CA SER A 282 19.76 9.64 13.26
C SER A 282 18.41 9.08 13.71
N VAL A 283 18.10 7.81 13.36
CA VAL A 283 16.80 7.20 13.63
C VAL A 283 16.97 5.91 14.44
N ASP A 284 16.58 5.95 15.71
CA ASP A 284 16.72 4.79 16.62
C ASP A 284 15.64 3.70 16.40
N TRP A 285 14.46 4.10 15.93
CA TRP A 285 13.31 3.19 15.78
C TRP A 285 13.27 2.55 14.39
N GLY A 286 14.02 1.47 14.22
CA GLY A 286 14.11 0.72 12.97
C GLY A 286 14.94 -0.57 13.11
N ILE A 287 15.07 -1.31 12.01
CA ILE A 287 15.89 -2.53 11.98
C ILE A 287 17.37 -2.14 11.91
N PRO A 288 18.25 -2.62 12.81
CA PRO A 288 19.67 -2.31 12.74
C PRO A 288 20.31 -2.83 11.45
N VAL A 289 21.23 -2.05 10.87
CA VAL A 289 22.05 -2.52 9.74
C VAL A 289 22.91 -3.72 10.20
N PRO A 290 22.97 -4.82 9.42
CA PRO A 290 23.88 -5.92 9.72
C PRO A 290 25.32 -5.43 9.91
N ASP A 291 25.96 -5.85 10.99
CA ASP A 291 27.33 -5.46 11.38
C ASP A 291 27.57 -3.97 11.69
N ASP A 292 26.55 -3.10 11.61
CA ASP A 292 26.60 -1.71 12.06
C ASP A 292 25.35 -1.31 12.86
N LYS A 293 25.42 -1.51 14.18
CA LYS A 293 24.31 -1.17 15.09
C LYS A 293 24.13 0.33 15.31
N SER A 294 25.02 1.18 14.80
CA SER A 294 24.88 2.63 14.92
C SER A 294 23.89 3.23 13.93
N GLN A 295 23.45 2.43 12.93
CA GLN A 295 22.50 2.85 11.92
C GLN A 295 21.32 1.89 11.82
N THR A 296 20.16 2.42 11.47
CA THR A 296 18.98 1.62 11.13
C THR A 296 18.75 1.61 9.62
N ILE A 297 18.18 0.52 9.13
CA ILE A 297 17.76 0.36 7.74
C ILE A 297 16.65 1.36 7.45
N TYR A 298 16.78 2.04 6.33
CA TYR A 298 15.83 3.01 5.83
C TYR A 298 14.46 2.37 5.57
N VAL A 299 13.39 3.05 6.00
CA VAL A 299 12.01 2.56 5.96
C VAL A 299 11.57 2.03 4.58
N TRP A 300 12.00 2.64 3.47
CA TRP A 300 11.60 2.15 2.15
C TRP A 300 12.38 0.91 1.69
N PHE A 301 13.58 0.65 2.25
CA PHE A 301 14.25 -0.63 2.05
C PHE A 301 13.56 -1.74 2.86
N ASP A 302 13.15 -1.41 4.08
CA ASP A 302 12.45 -2.28 5.03
C ASP A 302 11.01 -2.63 4.57
N ALA A 303 10.12 -1.63 4.49
CA ALA A 303 8.69 -1.81 4.27
C ALA A 303 8.34 -2.55 2.97
N LEU A 304 9.11 -2.35 1.90
CA LEU A 304 8.90 -3.05 0.62
C LEU A 304 9.10 -4.57 0.76
N LEU A 305 9.95 -5.02 1.68
CA LEU A 305 10.17 -6.44 1.96
C LEU A 305 9.04 -7.07 2.78
N GLY A 306 8.12 -6.26 3.32
CA GLY A 306 6.97 -6.78 4.05
C GLY A 306 6.03 -7.58 3.16
N TYR A 307 5.99 -7.29 1.85
CA TYR A 307 5.24 -8.11 0.87
C TYR A 307 5.77 -9.53 0.76
N ILE A 308 7.09 -9.70 0.75
CA ILE A 308 7.72 -11.02 0.76
C ILE A 308 7.54 -11.65 2.13
N SER A 309 7.86 -10.92 3.20
CA SER A 309 7.81 -11.42 4.58
C SER A 309 6.43 -11.93 5.00
N ALA A 310 5.35 -11.36 4.48
CA ALA A 310 3.98 -11.82 4.71
C ALA A 310 3.72 -13.26 4.21
N LEU A 311 4.50 -13.73 3.22
CA LEU A 311 4.41 -15.08 2.67
C LEU A 311 5.10 -16.13 3.55
N SER A 312 5.90 -15.71 4.54
CA SER A 312 6.57 -16.62 5.46
C SER A 312 5.55 -17.35 6.32
N ASP A 313 5.80 -18.64 6.58
CA ASP A 313 5.04 -19.42 7.55
C ASP A 313 5.36 -18.91 8.97
N ASP A 314 4.35 -18.83 9.82
CA ASP A 314 4.48 -18.39 11.21
C ASP A 314 5.03 -19.51 12.11
N GLN A 315 5.01 -20.77 11.65
CA GLN A 315 5.46 -21.95 12.40
C GLN A 315 6.90 -22.37 12.07
N GLU A 316 7.54 -21.72 11.09
CA GLU A 316 8.85 -22.13 10.59
C GLU A 316 9.88 -21.01 10.77
N GLN A 317 11.17 -21.39 10.73
CA GLN A 317 12.24 -20.40 10.72
C GLN A 317 12.16 -19.59 9.41
N PRO A 318 12.16 -18.24 9.49
CA PRO A 318 12.12 -17.39 8.32
C PRO A 318 13.33 -17.64 7.41
N ASP A 319 13.07 -17.89 6.14
CA ASP A 319 14.07 -18.06 5.09
C ASP A 319 13.56 -17.37 3.81
N LEU A 320 14.37 -16.49 3.21
CA LEU A 320 13.95 -15.67 2.09
C LEU A 320 13.57 -16.49 0.85
N LEU A 321 14.35 -17.52 0.49
CA LEU A 321 14.09 -18.29 -0.72
C LEU A 321 12.85 -19.16 -0.59
N LYS A 322 12.64 -19.74 0.60
CA LYS A 322 11.42 -20.49 0.93
C LYS A 322 10.19 -19.59 0.93
N THR A 323 10.33 -18.39 1.49
CA THR A 323 9.28 -17.37 1.51
C THR A 323 8.88 -16.95 0.10
N VAL A 324 9.87 -16.67 -0.76
CA VAL A 324 9.66 -16.37 -2.19
C VAL A 324 8.91 -17.51 -2.89
N SER A 325 9.31 -18.76 -2.64
CA SER A 325 8.68 -19.94 -3.24
C SER A 325 7.21 -20.17 -2.80
N SER A 326 6.76 -19.50 -1.75
CA SER A 326 5.42 -19.68 -1.17
C SER A 326 4.32 -18.83 -1.83
N GLY A 327 4.69 -17.88 -2.68
CA GLY A 327 3.71 -17.06 -3.40
C GLY A 327 4.26 -15.88 -4.21
N TRP A 328 5.57 -15.74 -4.35
CA TRP A 328 6.18 -14.67 -5.15
C TRP A 328 6.42 -15.15 -6.59
N PRO A 329 6.27 -14.29 -7.63
CA PRO A 329 6.03 -12.85 -7.58
C PRO A 329 4.57 -12.44 -7.32
N ALA A 330 4.40 -11.27 -6.70
CA ALA A 330 3.09 -10.65 -6.57
C ALA A 330 2.43 -10.43 -7.94
N SER A 331 1.15 -10.78 -8.05
CA SER A 331 0.36 -10.55 -9.27
C SER A 331 -0.03 -9.08 -9.42
N LEU A 332 -0.31 -8.39 -8.32
CA LEU A 332 -0.69 -6.99 -8.30
C LEU A 332 -0.28 -6.31 -6.99
N HIS A 333 0.50 -5.24 -7.07
CA HIS A 333 0.61 -4.24 -6.01
C HIS A 333 -0.38 -3.10 -6.31
N LEU A 334 -1.42 -2.95 -5.47
CA LEU A 334 -2.36 -1.84 -5.57
C LEU A 334 -1.97 -0.76 -4.57
N ILE A 335 -1.57 0.42 -5.06
CA ILE A 335 -0.97 1.49 -4.24
C ILE A 335 -1.53 2.87 -4.57
N GLY A 336 -1.32 3.84 -3.68
CA GLY A 336 -1.50 5.25 -3.99
C GLY A 336 -0.40 5.78 -4.92
N LYS A 337 -0.73 6.75 -5.78
CA LYS A 337 0.23 7.35 -6.73
C LYS A 337 1.42 8.07 -6.06
N ASP A 338 1.26 8.52 -4.82
CA ASP A 338 2.32 9.16 -4.01
C ASP A 338 3.53 8.26 -3.78
N ILE A 339 3.33 6.95 -3.72
CA ILE A 339 4.38 5.98 -3.42
C ILE A 339 4.81 5.17 -4.65
N LEU A 340 4.40 5.59 -5.84
CA LEU A 340 4.68 4.87 -7.08
C LEU A 340 6.18 4.76 -7.38
N ARG A 341 6.96 5.81 -7.13
CA ARG A 341 8.42 5.80 -7.36
C ARG A 341 9.09 4.66 -6.61
N PHE A 342 8.70 4.45 -5.34
CA PHE A 342 9.25 3.38 -4.52
C PHE A 342 8.91 1.99 -5.08
N HIS A 343 7.70 1.79 -5.59
CA HIS A 343 7.23 0.47 -6.07
C HIS A 343 7.62 0.16 -7.52
N ALA A 344 7.77 1.17 -8.36
CA ALA A 344 8.05 1.01 -9.79
C ALA A 344 9.52 1.26 -10.16
N VAL A 345 10.32 1.86 -9.28
CA VAL A 345 11.75 2.15 -9.51
C VAL A 345 12.64 1.49 -8.46
N TYR A 346 12.42 1.78 -7.17
CA TYR A 346 13.33 1.31 -6.12
C TYR A 346 13.15 -0.18 -5.88
N TRP A 347 11.91 -0.61 -5.70
CA TRP A 347 11.56 -2.00 -5.44
C TRP A 347 12.09 -2.95 -6.51
N PRO A 348 11.87 -2.71 -7.81
CA PRO A 348 12.32 -3.64 -8.83
C PRO A 348 13.85 -3.66 -8.94
N ALA A 349 14.54 -2.53 -8.73
CA ALA A 349 15.99 -2.51 -8.70
C ALA A 349 16.58 -3.30 -7.52
N MET A 350 16.01 -3.14 -6.33
CA MET A 350 16.42 -3.93 -5.16
C MET A 350 16.17 -5.42 -5.38
N LEU A 351 15.03 -5.81 -5.97
CA LEU A 351 14.74 -7.19 -6.34
C LEU A 351 15.74 -7.75 -7.35
N MET A 352 16.08 -6.98 -8.40
CA MET A 352 17.10 -7.38 -9.39
C MET A 352 18.45 -7.61 -8.72
N SER A 353 18.85 -6.72 -7.81
CA SER A 353 20.08 -6.83 -7.03
C SER A 353 20.14 -8.09 -6.17
N ALA A 354 19.04 -8.42 -5.50
CA ALA A 354 18.90 -9.64 -4.71
C ALA A 354 18.69 -10.92 -5.55
N GLY A 355 18.62 -10.80 -6.89
CA GLY A 355 18.38 -11.92 -7.80
C GLY A 355 16.96 -12.49 -7.73
N LEU A 356 15.97 -11.69 -7.32
CA LEU A 356 14.57 -12.09 -7.19
C LEU A 356 13.72 -11.62 -8.38
N THR A 357 12.64 -12.35 -8.68
CA THR A 357 11.70 -11.98 -9.74
C THR A 357 10.92 -10.71 -9.41
N LEU A 358 10.50 -9.96 -10.43
CA LEU A 358 9.72 -8.74 -10.25
C LEU A 358 8.22 -9.02 -10.08
N PRO A 359 7.46 -8.14 -9.42
CA PRO A 359 6.00 -8.22 -9.44
C PRO A 359 5.46 -8.13 -10.88
N LYS A 360 4.28 -8.70 -11.14
CA LYS A 360 3.69 -8.71 -12.48
C LYS A 360 3.12 -7.33 -12.87
N MET A 361 2.59 -6.59 -11.89
CA MET A 361 1.95 -5.27 -12.09
C MET A 361 1.97 -4.43 -10.81
N VAL A 362 2.16 -3.12 -10.97
CA VAL A 362 1.95 -2.06 -9.99
C VAL A 362 0.85 -1.14 -10.50
N PHE A 363 -0.22 -0.95 -9.73
CA PHE A 363 -1.31 -0.05 -10.06
C PHE A 363 -1.35 1.12 -9.07
N GLY A 364 -1.07 2.33 -9.57
CA GLY A 364 -1.15 3.59 -8.81
C GLY A 364 -2.51 4.26 -8.97
N HIS A 365 -3.34 4.27 -7.93
CA HIS A 365 -4.62 4.97 -7.94
C HIS A 365 -4.49 6.42 -7.45
N GLY A 366 -5.47 7.26 -7.83
CA GLY A 366 -5.57 8.66 -7.38
C GLY A 366 -6.02 8.81 -5.92
N PHE A 367 -6.07 10.06 -5.45
CA PHE A 367 -6.54 10.39 -4.11
C PHE A 367 -8.05 10.64 -4.08
N LEU A 368 -8.66 10.34 -2.94
CA LEU A 368 -10.00 10.84 -2.62
C LEU A 368 -9.88 12.27 -2.11
N THR A 369 -10.41 13.23 -2.87
CA THR A 369 -10.48 14.64 -2.47
C THR A 369 -11.91 15.00 -2.12
N LYS A 370 -12.10 15.86 -1.11
CA LYS A 370 -13.39 16.51 -0.89
C LYS A 370 -13.57 17.56 -1.98
N TYR A 371 -14.32 17.25 -3.02
CA TYR A 371 -14.95 18.30 -3.81
C TYR A 371 -16.11 18.83 -2.98
N LEU A 372 -15.94 20.00 -2.38
CA LEU A 372 -17.09 20.82 -2.01
C LEU A 372 -17.77 21.16 -3.33
N CYS A 373 -18.92 20.54 -3.59
CA CYS A 373 -19.78 20.95 -4.69
C CYS A 373 -20.12 22.44 -4.45
N PRO A 374 -19.84 23.34 -5.41
CA PRO A 374 -19.97 24.78 -5.21
C PRO A 374 -21.40 25.22 -4.89
#